data_AF-A0A382UJI4-F1
#
_entry.id   AF-A0A382UJI4-F1
#
_cell.length_a   1.000
_cell.length_b   1.000
_cell.length_c   1.000
_cell.angle_alpha   90.00
_cell.angle_beta   90.00
_cell.angle_gamma   90.00
#
_symmetry.space_group_name_H-M   'P 1'
#
loop_
_entity.id
_entity.type
_entity.pdbx_description
1 polymer ?
#
loop_
_entity_poly.entity_id
_entity_poly.type
_entity_poly.pdbx_seq_one_letter_code
_entity_poly.pdbx_strand_id
1 'polypeptide(L)'
;MPATAMKSQDQKGSNNMNHSTSKKITANIIVAFCYLFISSLSQAGDIEISYEKFVLDNGLTVIIHEDHKAPIVAVNIWYHVGSKNENPG
;
A
#
# COMPACT_ATOMS: atom_id res chain seq x y z
N MET A 1 -45.53 52.11 -41.60
CA MET A 1 -46.32 50.87 -41.51
C MET A 1 -45.36 49.70 -41.28
N PRO A 2 -45.68 48.76 -40.36
CA PRO A 2 -44.77 47.75 -39.81
C PRO A 2 -45.00 46.31 -40.31
N ALA A 3 -44.01 45.45 -40.00
CA ALA A 3 -44.07 44.03 -39.63
C ALA A 3 -44.93 43.01 -40.42
N THR A 4 -44.30 41.89 -40.81
CA THR A 4 -44.88 40.56 -40.61
C THR A 4 -43.77 39.55 -40.32
N ALA A 5 -43.86 38.96 -39.14
CA ALA A 5 -42.98 37.95 -38.60
C ALA A 5 -43.23 36.58 -39.24
N MET A 6 -42.16 35.82 -39.47
CA MET A 6 -42.24 34.38 -39.69
C MET A 6 -41.61 33.69 -38.47
N LYS A 7 -42.47 33.12 -37.64
CA LYS A 7 -42.11 32.35 -36.46
C LYS A 7 -41.99 30.89 -36.86
N SER A 8 -40.78 30.33 -36.86
CA SER A 8 -40.58 28.88 -36.83
C SER A 8 -40.25 28.46 -35.40
N GLN A 9 -41.27 28.05 -34.65
CA GLN A 9 -41.04 27.14 -33.54
C GLN A 9 -40.88 25.74 -34.12
N ASP A 10 -39.73 25.14 -33.91
CA ASP A 10 -39.64 23.69 -33.68
C ASP A 10 -38.39 23.39 -32.85
N GLN A 11 -38.39 23.89 -31.61
CA GLN A 11 -37.56 23.33 -30.55
C GLN A 11 -38.37 22.25 -29.82
N LYS A 12 -38.47 21.05 -30.40
CA LYS A 12 -38.93 19.89 -29.64
C LYS A 12 -38.28 18.59 -30.14
N GLY A 13 -36.99 18.46 -29.88
CA GLY A 13 -36.29 17.20 -30.02
C GLY A 13 -34.83 17.36 -29.64
N SER A 14 -34.32 16.50 -28.78
CA SER A 14 -32.89 16.32 -28.47
C SER A 14 -32.28 17.02 -27.23
N ASN A 15 -33.00 17.21 -26.12
CA ASN A 15 -32.35 17.64 -24.85
C ASN A 15 -32.73 16.79 -23.62
N ASN A 16 -32.90 15.47 -23.77
CA ASN A 16 -33.10 14.58 -22.61
C ASN A 16 -32.27 13.28 -22.68
N MET A 17 -30.96 13.37 -22.93
CA MET A 17 -30.07 12.20 -22.77
C MET A 17 -28.69 12.52 -22.14
N ASN A 18 -28.46 13.73 -21.65
CA ASN A 18 -27.14 14.14 -21.13
C ASN A 18 -27.09 14.36 -19.61
N HIS A 19 -28.22 14.52 -18.92
CA HIS A 19 -28.21 14.78 -17.47
C HIS A 19 -27.89 13.52 -16.62
N SER A 20 -28.28 12.32 -17.06
CA SER A 20 -27.96 11.07 -16.34
C SER A 20 -26.56 10.54 -16.67
N THR A 21 -26.13 10.67 -17.92
CA THR A 21 -24.83 10.18 -18.41
C THR A 21 -23.67 11.04 -17.87
N SER A 22 -23.84 12.38 -17.84
CA SER A 22 -22.83 13.30 -17.29
C SER A 22 -22.56 13.06 -15.80
N LYS A 23 -23.61 12.84 -14.99
CA LYS A 23 -23.46 12.53 -13.55
C LYS A 23 -22.72 11.21 -13.29
N LYS A 24 -22.98 10.17 -14.10
CA LYS A 24 -22.33 8.86 -14.00
C LYS A 24 -20.85 8.93 -14.39
N ILE A 25 -20.51 9.69 -15.44
CA ILE A 25 -19.12 9.89 -15.87
C ILE A 25 -18.33 10.64 -14.78
N THR A 26 -18.88 11.72 -14.23
CA THR A 26 -18.23 12.46 -13.15
C THR A 26 -18.09 11.61 -11.87
N ALA A 27 -19.11 10.80 -11.53
CA ALA A 27 -19.02 9.86 -10.42
C ALA A 27 -17.94 8.79 -10.63
N ASN A 28 -17.83 8.22 -11.84
CA ASN A 28 -16.80 7.23 -12.17
C ASN A 28 -15.39 7.82 -12.13
N ILE A 29 -15.20 9.08 -12.58
CA ILE A 29 -13.92 9.78 -12.48
C ILE A 29 -13.55 10.01 -11.01
N ILE A 30 -14.51 10.45 -10.17
CA ILE A 30 -14.27 10.64 -8.74
C ILE A 30 -13.94 9.32 -8.06
N VAL A 31 -14.65 8.23 -8.37
CA VAL A 31 -14.36 6.90 -7.83
C VAL A 31 -12.99 6.40 -8.28
N ALA A 32 -12.63 6.58 -9.55
CA ALA A 32 -11.30 6.22 -10.07
C ALA A 32 -10.18 7.06 -9.42
N PHE A 33 -10.42 8.35 -9.22
CA PHE A 33 -9.47 9.25 -8.56
C PHE A 33 -9.33 8.93 -7.07
N CYS A 34 -10.43 8.62 -6.38
CA CYS A 34 -10.40 8.08 -5.03
C CYS A 34 -9.62 6.75 -4.96
N TYR A 35 -9.81 5.85 -5.93
CA TYR A 35 -9.10 4.58 -5.98
C TYR A 35 -7.58 4.76 -6.12
N LEU A 36 -7.16 5.71 -6.98
CA LEU A 36 -5.76 6.08 -7.16
C LEU A 36 -5.17 6.71 -5.88
N PHE A 37 -5.94 7.56 -5.20
CA PHE A 37 -5.52 8.21 -3.96
C PHE A 37 -5.38 7.22 -2.81
N ILE A 38 -6.33 6.28 -2.65
CA ILE A 38 -6.30 5.24 -1.61
C ILE A 38 -5.13 4.27 -1.82
N SER A 39 -4.80 3.93 -3.07
CA SER A 39 -3.68 3.03 -3.38
C SER A 39 -2.31 3.62 -2.97
N SER A 40 -2.19 4.95 -2.98
CA SER A 40 -0.94 5.65 -2.63
C SER A 40 -0.68 5.70 -1.11
N LEU A 41 -1.66 5.32 -0.28
CA LEU A 41 -1.52 5.31 1.19
C LEU A 41 -0.94 4.00 1.76
N SER A 42 -0.78 2.94 0.96
CA SER A 42 -0.36 1.61 1.45
C SER A 42 1.14 1.33 1.25
N GLN A 43 2.01 2.27 1.62
CA GLN A 43 3.44 1.98 1.72
C GLN A 43 3.79 1.59 3.17
N ALA A 44 3.41 0.37 3.55
CA ALA A 44 4.01 -0.28 4.71
C ALA A 44 5.44 -0.65 4.31
N GLY A 45 6.42 0.09 4.83
CA GLY A 45 7.82 -0.25 4.63
C GLY A 45 8.16 -1.47 5.47
N ASP A 46 8.49 -2.59 4.84
CA ASP A 46 9.04 -3.73 5.55
C ASP A 46 10.42 -3.36 6.09
N ILE A 47 10.60 -3.57 7.40
CA ILE A 47 11.89 -3.35 8.06
C ILE A 47 12.73 -4.60 7.82
N GLU A 48 13.47 -4.61 6.73
CA GLU A 48 14.41 -5.68 6.41
C GLU A 48 15.72 -5.47 7.19
N ILE A 49 15.93 -6.31 8.21
CA ILE A 49 17.20 -6.35 8.95
C ILE A 49 18.09 -7.38 8.27
N SER A 50 19.14 -6.94 7.60
CA SER A 50 20.13 -7.82 6.98
C SER A 50 20.91 -8.59 8.05
N TYR A 51 20.98 -9.91 7.93
CA TYR A 51 21.84 -10.77 8.75
C TYR A 51 22.28 -11.98 7.95
N GLU A 52 23.44 -12.51 8.27
CA GLU A 52 23.92 -13.78 7.75
C GLU A 52 23.72 -14.87 8.79
N LYS A 53 23.30 -16.06 8.33
CA LYS A 53 23.11 -17.24 9.18
C LYS A 53 23.84 -18.43 8.58
N PHE A 54 24.69 -19.06 9.38
CA PHE A 54 25.35 -20.30 9.00
C PHE A 54 25.47 -21.25 10.19
N VAL A 55 25.72 -22.52 9.88
CA VAL A 55 25.92 -23.60 10.84
C VAL A 55 27.33 -24.12 10.68
N LEU A 56 28.07 -24.17 11.77
CA LEU A 56 29.43 -24.72 11.81
C LEU A 56 29.40 -26.26 11.80
N ASP A 57 30.54 -26.88 11.49
CA ASP A 57 30.66 -28.35 11.44
C ASP A 57 30.32 -29.05 12.77
N ASN A 58 30.46 -28.32 13.89
CA ASN A 58 30.08 -28.79 15.23
C ASN A 58 28.58 -28.62 15.55
N GLY A 59 27.79 -28.10 14.61
CA GLY A 59 26.35 -27.85 14.76
C GLY A 59 25.99 -26.51 15.40
N LEU A 60 26.96 -25.66 15.78
CA LEU A 60 26.67 -24.33 16.33
C LEU A 60 26.10 -23.41 15.24
N THR A 61 24.95 -22.80 15.52
CA THR A 61 24.36 -21.79 14.65
C THR A 61 24.95 -20.42 14.99
N VAL A 62 25.49 -19.75 13.98
CA VAL A 62 26.04 -18.40 14.10
C VAL A 62 25.15 -17.46 13.30
N ILE A 63 24.80 -16.32 13.91
CA ILE A 63 24.05 -15.23 13.30
C ILE A 63 24.93 -13.99 13.37
N ILE A 64 25.23 -13.39 12.22
CA ILE A 64 26.06 -12.18 12.10
C ILE A 64 25.19 -11.05 11.55
N HIS A 65 25.25 -9.90 12.22
CA HIS A 65 24.67 -8.65 11.74
C HIS A 65 25.79 -7.61 11.67
N GLU A 66 26.07 -7.13 10.47
CA GLU A 66 27.09 -6.10 10.24
C GLU A 66 26.44 -4.72 10.13
N ASP A 67 26.82 -3.80 11.03
CA ASP A 67 26.42 -2.39 10.98
C ASP A 67 27.67 -1.48 11.00
N HIS A 68 27.84 -0.70 9.94
CA HIS A 68 28.99 0.20 9.76
C HIS A 68 28.75 1.61 10.31
N LYS A 69 27.66 1.86 11.05
CA LYS A 69 27.38 3.17 11.65
C LYS A 69 28.35 3.53 12.78
N ALA A 70 28.85 2.54 13.52
CA ALA A 70 29.79 2.74 14.62
C ALA A 70 30.75 1.53 14.75
N PRO A 71 32.03 1.73 15.12
CA PRO A 71 33.00 0.65 15.27
C PRO A 71 32.83 -0.08 16.62
N ILE A 72 31.69 -0.75 16.81
CA ILE A 72 31.34 -1.47 18.03
C ILE A 72 31.09 -2.95 17.68
N VAL A 73 31.54 -3.86 18.54
CA VAL A 73 31.34 -5.30 18.39
C VAL A 73 30.66 -5.83 19.65
N ALA A 74 29.58 -6.61 19.48
CA ALA A 74 28.87 -7.29 20.56
C ALA A 74 28.75 -8.78 20.24
N VAL A 75 28.94 -9.64 21.24
CA VAL A 75 28.85 -11.10 21.10
C VAL A 75 27.92 -11.63 22.17
N ASN A 76 26.95 -12.46 21.77
CA ASN A 76 26.02 -13.13 22.66
C ASN A 76 26.07 -14.64 22.42
N ILE A 77 26.04 -15.42 23.50
CA ILE A 77 26.01 -16.89 23.44
C ILE A 77 24.71 -17.35 24.10
N TRP A 78 23.88 -18.06 23.35
CA TRP A 78 22.60 -18.59 23.84
C TRP A 78 22.65 -20.11 23.90
N TYR A 79 22.26 -20.66 25.04
CA TYR A 79 22.13 -22.10 25.22
C TYR A 79 20.66 -22.50 25.20
N HIS A 80 20.36 -23.59 24.50
CA HIS A 80 19.01 -24.16 24.46
C HIS A 80 18.73 -25.03 25.70
N VAL A 81 18.91 -24.46 26.89
CA VAL A 81 18.66 -25.13 28.18
C VAL A 81 18.04 -24.14 29.16
N GLY A 82 17.24 -24.64 30.10
CA GLY A 82 16.67 -23.85 31.18
C GLY A 82 16.19 -24.74 32.32
N SER A 83 15.48 -24.16 33.31
CA SER A 83 15.01 -24.87 34.51
C SER A 83 14.17 -26.11 34.21
N LYS A 84 13.49 -26.15 33.06
CA LYS A 84 12.73 -27.32 32.59
C LYS A 84 13.60 -28.58 32.43
N ASN A 85 14.91 -28.42 32.24
CA ASN A 85 15.86 -29.51 32.01
C ASN A 85 16.53 -30.02 33.29
N GLU A 86 16.13 -29.52 34.46
CA GLU A 86 16.68 -29.95 35.73
C GLU A 86 16.11 -31.31 36.15
N ASN A 87 16.92 -32.11 36.85
CA ASN A 87 16.44 -33.33 37.50
C ASN A 87 15.62 -32.95 38.73
N PRO A 88 14.48 -33.61 39.00
CA PRO A 88 13.77 -33.46 40.27
C PRO A 88 14.73 -33.77 41.44
N GLY A 89 14.77 -32.86 42.41
CA GLY A 89 15.51 -33.02 43.66
C GLY A 89 14.76 -33.82 44.71
#